data_AF-A0A1H8L8X0-F1
#
_entry.id   AF-A0A1H8L8X0-F1
#
_cell.length_a   1.000
_cell.length_b   1.000
_cell.length_c   1.000
_cell.angle_alpha   90.00
_cell.angle_beta   90.00
_cell.angle_gamma   90.00
#
_symmetry.space_group_name_H-M   'P 1'
#
loop_
_entity.id
_entity.type
_entity.pdbx_description
1 polymer ?
#
loop_
_entity_poly.entity_id
_entity_poly.type
_entity_poly.pdbx_seq_one_letter_code
_entity_poly.pdbx_strand_id
1 'polypeptide(L)'
;MAEIEGEEWRPIPGYDGLYDVSNLGRIRSWSRAKDGDLLKFIIGHRGYPQVNLYCDGRVKTRRVPQLVLEAFVGPRPAGTVACYGDGIKGNVALSNLRWDTAKANGLEISRQGRHPESKRTHCDKGHEYSEANTKWIATARSGARRPRCLICKPLPKD
;
A
#
# COMPACT_ATOMS: atom_id res chain seq x y z
N MET A 1 1.67 16.44 -23.76
CA MET A 1 1.59 15.38 -22.73
C MET A 1 0.80 14.23 -23.33
N ALA A 2 1.18 12.97 -23.14
CA ALA A 2 0.35 11.87 -23.61
C ALA A 2 -0.94 11.79 -22.76
N GLU A 3 -2.06 12.07 -23.40
CA GLU A 3 -3.39 11.84 -22.87
C GLU A 3 -3.59 10.34 -22.70
N ILE A 4 -4.10 9.93 -21.54
CA ILE A 4 -4.42 8.53 -21.25
C ILE A 4 -5.93 8.45 -21.15
N GLU A 5 -6.53 7.55 -21.93
CA GLU A 5 -7.97 7.34 -21.94
C GLU A 5 -8.49 6.99 -20.53
N GLY A 6 -9.59 7.64 -20.14
CA GLY A 6 -10.21 7.44 -18.81
C GLY A 6 -9.44 8.04 -17.65
N GLU A 7 -8.37 8.82 -17.90
CA GLU A 7 -7.70 9.53 -16.83
C GLU A 7 -8.49 10.76 -16.39
N GLU A 8 -8.84 10.78 -15.11
CA GLU A 8 -9.52 11.90 -14.47
C GLU A 8 -8.52 12.66 -13.60
N TRP A 9 -8.61 13.98 -13.56
CA TRP A 9 -7.78 14.86 -12.74
C TRP A 9 -8.64 15.56 -11.70
N ARG A 10 -8.13 15.68 -10.46
CA ARG A 10 -8.77 16.43 -9.38
C ARG A 10 -7.76 17.28 -8.62
N PRO A 11 -8.18 18.45 -8.08
CA PRO A 11 -7.34 19.24 -7.19
C PRO A 11 -6.89 18.42 -5.98
N ILE A 12 -5.65 18.63 -5.56
CA ILE A 12 -5.15 18.05 -4.32
C ILE A 12 -5.69 18.88 -3.14
N PRO A 13 -6.44 18.30 -2.19
CA PRO A 13 -6.97 19.04 -1.05
C PRO A 13 -5.87 19.75 -0.24
N GLY A 14 -6.07 21.05 0.01
CA GLY A 14 -5.11 21.92 0.70
C GLY A 14 -3.99 22.48 -0.19
N TYR A 15 -4.12 22.29 -1.51
CA TYR A 15 -3.22 22.80 -2.54
C TYR A 15 -4.02 23.32 -3.76
N ASP A 16 -5.22 23.82 -3.49
CA ASP A 16 -6.18 24.29 -4.49
C ASP A 16 -5.55 25.31 -5.44
N GLY A 17 -5.69 25.08 -6.75
CA GLY A 17 -5.10 25.92 -7.81
C GLY A 17 -3.60 25.74 -8.03
N LEU A 18 -2.90 24.95 -7.21
CA LEU A 18 -1.46 24.72 -7.34
C LEU A 18 -1.13 23.35 -7.92
N TYR A 19 -1.86 22.31 -7.53
CA TYR A 19 -1.60 20.94 -7.96
C TYR A 19 -2.86 20.12 -8.15
N ASP A 20 -2.84 19.28 -9.18
CA ASP A 20 -3.83 18.22 -9.40
C ASP A 20 -3.18 16.84 -9.30
N VAL A 21 -3.98 15.85 -8.93
CA VAL A 21 -3.62 14.43 -8.98
C VAL A 21 -4.61 13.69 -9.87
N SER A 22 -4.10 12.74 -10.65
CA SER A 22 -4.95 11.91 -11.49
C SER A 22 -5.38 10.61 -10.80
N ASN A 23 -6.47 10.00 -11.28
CA ASN A 23 -6.89 8.66 -10.86
C ASN A 23 -5.84 7.58 -11.18
N LEU A 24 -4.84 7.86 -12.01
CA LEU A 24 -3.68 6.99 -12.29
C LEU A 24 -2.44 7.32 -11.41
N GLY A 25 -2.55 8.32 -10.54
CA GLY A 25 -1.48 8.76 -9.65
C GLY A 25 -0.40 9.64 -10.29
N ARG A 26 -0.69 10.23 -11.45
CA ARG A 26 0.13 11.32 -12.01
C ARG A 26 -0.16 12.61 -11.24
N ILE A 27 0.85 13.48 -11.11
CA ILE A 27 0.71 14.75 -10.40
C ILE A 27 1.07 15.87 -11.35
N ARG A 28 0.22 16.89 -11.41
CA ARG A 28 0.39 18.07 -12.24
C ARG A 28 0.59 19.29 -11.34
N SER A 29 1.51 20.16 -11.73
CA SER A 29 1.85 21.41 -11.03
C SER A 29 1.53 22.60 -11.91
N TRP A 30 0.78 23.56 -11.39
CA TRP A 30 0.37 24.78 -12.09
C TRP A 30 1.28 25.98 -11.80
N SER A 31 2.32 25.81 -10.99
CA SER A 31 3.17 26.89 -10.48
C SER A 31 4.10 27.55 -11.50
N ARG A 32 4.48 26.87 -12.59
CA ARG A 32 5.50 27.36 -13.54
C ARG A 32 5.03 27.41 -14.99
N ALA A 33 4.19 26.46 -15.40
CA ALA A 33 3.73 26.33 -16.78
C ALA A 33 2.21 26.53 -16.84
N LYS A 34 1.77 27.30 -17.84
CA LYS A 34 0.34 27.54 -18.11
C LYS A 34 -0.43 26.26 -18.39
N ASP A 35 0.22 25.28 -19.02
CA ASP A 35 -0.36 23.98 -19.38
C ASP A 35 -0.15 22.90 -18.30
N GLY A 36 0.52 23.27 -17.19
CA GLY A 36 0.85 22.39 -16.08
C GLY A 36 2.06 21.48 -16.36
N ASP A 37 2.94 21.34 -15.36
CA ASP A 37 4.08 20.43 -15.41
C ASP A 37 3.75 19.10 -14.74
N LEU A 38 4.04 17.97 -15.40
CA LEU A 38 3.99 16.67 -14.74
C LEU A 38 5.18 16.49 -13.80
N LEU A 39 4.89 16.27 -12.52
CA LEU A 39 5.90 15.99 -11.51
C LEU A 39 6.29 14.51 -11.54
N LYS A 40 7.59 14.24 -11.45
CA LYS A 40 8.11 12.90 -11.16
C LYS A 40 8.07 12.67 -9.66
N PHE A 41 7.43 11.59 -9.23
CA PHE A 41 7.57 11.14 -7.85
C PHE A 41 8.92 10.45 -7.64
N ILE A 42 9.39 10.46 -6.40
CA ILE A 42 10.55 9.70 -5.94
C ILE A 42 10.09 8.51 -5.09
N ILE A 43 10.90 7.45 -5.03
CA ILE A 43 10.63 6.32 -4.13
C ILE A 43 11.29 6.62 -2.79
N GLY A 44 10.50 6.74 -1.72
CA GLY A 44 11.03 6.96 -0.38
C GLY A 44 11.69 5.71 0.21
N HIS A 45 12.42 5.87 1.33
CA HIS A 45 13.20 4.78 1.97
C HIS A 45 12.40 3.51 2.29
N ARG A 46 11.08 3.62 2.50
CA ARG A 46 10.17 2.47 2.73
C ARG A 46 9.52 1.93 1.46
N GLY A 47 9.96 2.37 0.28
CA GLY A 47 9.46 1.96 -1.02
C GLY A 47 8.15 2.63 -1.46
N TYR A 48 7.68 3.67 -0.78
CA TYR A 48 6.44 4.37 -1.17
C TYR A 48 6.74 5.53 -2.12
N PRO A 49 6.01 5.64 -3.26
CA PRO A 49 6.07 6.82 -4.11
C PRO A 49 5.65 8.09 -3.37
N GLN A 50 6.45 9.15 -3.48
CA GLN A 50 6.23 10.43 -2.81
C GLN A 50 6.66 11.61 -3.68
N VAL A 51 6.06 12.77 -3.44
CA VAL A 51 6.37 14.04 -4.12
C VAL A 51 6.53 15.15 -3.08
N ASN A 52 7.30 16.17 -3.42
CA ASN A 52 7.39 17.39 -2.62
C ASN A 52 6.43 18.43 -3.21
N LEU A 53 5.45 18.87 -2.41
CA LEU A 53 4.50 19.92 -2.80
C LEU A 53 4.83 21.21 -2.04
N TYR A 54 4.81 22.33 -2.74
CA TYR A 54 5.10 23.65 -2.19
C TYR A 54 3.82 24.45 -2.04
N CYS A 55 3.59 25.04 -0.88
CA CYS A 55 2.46 25.93 -0.62
C CYS A 55 2.90 26.96 0.42
N ASP A 56 2.61 28.24 0.18
CA ASP A 56 2.96 29.36 1.08
C ASP A 56 4.43 29.37 1.55
N GLY A 57 5.35 29.16 0.60
CA GLY A 57 6.80 29.14 0.88
C GLY A 57 7.28 27.91 1.67
N ARG A 58 6.40 26.94 1.97
CA ARG A 58 6.73 25.71 2.70
C ARG A 58 6.64 24.51 1.78
N VAL A 59 7.55 23.55 1.99
CA VAL A 59 7.53 22.26 1.29
C VAL A 59 7.03 21.16 2.21
N LYS A 60 6.20 20.27 1.67
CA LYS A 60 5.78 19.05 2.37
C LYS A 60 5.90 17.85 1.45
N THR A 61 6.60 16.82 1.93
CA THR A 61 6.63 15.52 1.26
C THR A 61 5.32 14.78 1.51
N ARG A 62 4.63 14.41 0.43
CA ARG A 62 3.35 13.69 0.44
C ARG A 62 3.48 12.38 -0.32
N ARG A 63 2.82 11.32 0.17
CA ARG A 63 2.77 10.03 -0.54
C ARG A 63 1.71 10.10 -1.63
N VAL A 64 2.10 9.77 -2.85
CA VAL A 64 1.20 9.72 -4.02
C VAL A 64 -0.09 8.92 -3.75
N PRO A 65 -0.07 7.69 -3.21
CA PRO A 65 -1.31 6.94 -2.97
C PRO A 65 -2.30 7.64 -2.01
N GLN A 66 -1.79 8.45 -1.07
CA GLN A 66 -2.65 9.21 -0.16
C GLN A 66 -3.30 10.38 -0.89
N LEU A 67 -2.55 11.06 -1.76
CA LEU A 67 -3.07 12.17 -2.57
C LEU A 67 -4.21 11.68 -3.50
N VAL A 68 -4.01 10.53 -4.16
CA VAL A 68 -5.03 9.89 -4.98
C VAL A 68 -6.29 9.59 -4.15
N LEU A 69 -6.15 8.91 -3.02
CA LEU A 69 -7.31 8.58 -2.18
C LEU A 69 -7.99 9.81 -1.59
N GLU A 70 -7.24 10.82 -1.16
CA GLU A 70 -7.80 12.06 -0.61
C GLU A 70 -8.64 12.82 -1.65
N ALA A 71 -8.16 12.90 -2.90
CA ALA A 71 -8.86 13.63 -3.96
C ALA A 71 -10.08 12.87 -4.53
N PHE A 72 -10.02 11.53 -4.59
CA PHE A 72 -11.05 10.72 -5.25
C PHE A 72 -12.03 10.01 -4.29
N VAL A 73 -11.58 9.63 -3.09
CA VAL A 73 -12.38 8.93 -2.09
C VAL A 73 -12.75 9.84 -0.93
N GLY A 74 -11.83 10.69 -0.49
CA GLY A 74 -12.02 11.64 0.60
C GLY A 74 -10.96 11.54 1.69
N PRO A 75 -11.09 12.35 2.76
CA PRO A 75 -10.09 12.48 3.79
C PRO A 75 -9.81 11.13 4.46
N ARG A 76 -8.55 10.90 4.82
CA ARG A 76 -8.11 9.66 5.46
C ARG A 76 -8.90 9.40 6.76
N PRO A 77 -9.71 8.33 6.85
CA PRO A 77 -10.38 7.98 8.10
C PRO A 77 -9.38 7.63 9.22
N ALA A 78 -9.74 7.89 10.47
CA ALA A 78 -8.89 7.59 11.62
C ALA A 78 -8.53 6.09 11.69
N GLY A 79 -7.28 5.79 12.04
CA GLY A 79 -6.80 4.40 12.14
C GLY A 79 -6.56 3.68 10.80
N THR A 80 -6.75 4.35 9.65
CA THR A 80 -6.56 3.76 8.33
C THR A 80 -5.25 4.17 7.66
N VAL A 81 -4.85 3.36 6.68
CA VAL A 81 -3.69 3.54 5.80
C VAL A 81 -4.10 3.27 4.35
N ALA A 82 -3.35 3.83 3.40
CA ALA A 82 -3.53 3.54 1.99
C ALA A 82 -3.02 2.12 1.71
N CYS A 83 -3.91 1.26 1.24
CA CYS A 83 -3.63 -0.15 0.98
C CYS A 83 -3.64 -0.43 -0.52
N TYR A 84 -2.74 -1.31 -0.95
CA TYR A 84 -2.54 -1.70 -2.34
C TYR A 84 -3.18 -3.07 -2.57
N GLY A 85 -4.14 -3.16 -3.49
CA GLY A 85 -4.82 -4.41 -3.84
C GLY A 85 -3.84 -5.50 -4.26
N ASP A 86 -2.96 -5.18 -5.21
CA ASP A 86 -1.91 -6.06 -5.73
C ASP A 86 -0.65 -6.14 -4.84
N GLY A 87 -0.48 -5.22 -3.88
CA GLY A 87 0.70 -5.10 -3.00
C GLY A 87 1.94 -4.49 -3.65
N ILE A 88 1.81 -3.99 -4.87
CA ILE A 88 2.89 -3.33 -5.60
C ILE A 88 2.81 -1.84 -5.28
N LYS A 89 3.76 -1.35 -4.49
CA LYS A 89 3.74 0.06 -4.02
C LYS A 89 3.81 1.10 -5.14
N GLY A 90 4.33 0.71 -6.31
CA GLY A 90 4.39 1.55 -7.51
C GLY A 90 3.06 1.64 -8.27
N ASN A 91 2.13 0.70 -8.08
CA ASN A 91 0.80 0.76 -8.68
C ASN A 91 -0.11 1.64 -7.82
N VAL A 92 -0.07 2.94 -8.09
CA VAL A 92 -0.78 3.99 -7.35
C VAL A 92 -2.11 4.41 -8.01
N ALA A 93 -2.60 3.63 -8.97
CA ALA A 93 -3.90 3.89 -9.57
C ALA A 93 -5.03 3.74 -8.53
N LEU A 94 -6.04 4.61 -8.60
CA LEU A 94 -7.20 4.63 -7.71
C LEU A 94 -7.87 3.25 -7.62
N SER A 95 -8.01 2.55 -8.74
CA SER A 95 -8.60 1.20 -8.80
C SER A 95 -7.83 0.16 -7.97
N ASN A 96 -6.55 0.40 -7.67
CA ASN A 96 -5.71 -0.47 -6.84
C ASN A 96 -5.59 0.02 -5.38
N LEU A 97 -6.15 1.19 -5.05
CA LEU A 97 -5.99 1.82 -3.75
C LEU A 97 -7.29 1.82 -2.95
N ARG A 98 -7.17 1.69 -1.63
CA ARG A 98 -8.27 1.94 -0.68
C ARG A 98 -7.76 2.42 0.67
N TRP A 99 -8.62 3.10 1.41
CA TRP A 99 -8.43 3.26 2.85
C TRP A 99 -8.82 1.98 3.57
N ASP A 100 -7.93 1.48 4.43
CA ASP A 100 -8.23 0.30 5.26
C ASP A 100 -7.36 0.30 6.52
N THR A 101 -7.72 -0.50 7.51
CA THR A 101 -6.88 -0.70 8.70
C THR A 101 -5.67 -1.58 8.34
N ALA A 102 -4.54 -1.33 9.00
CA ALA A 102 -3.36 -2.17 8.82
C ALA A 102 -3.62 -3.67 9.15
N LYS A 103 -4.53 -3.92 10.12
CA LYS A 103 -4.95 -5.29 10.49
C LYS A 103 -5.71 -5.96 9.35
N ALA A 104 -6.74 -5.33 8.80
CA ALA A 104 -7.53 -5.88 7.70
C ALA A 104 -6.69 -6.08 6.44
N ASN A 105 -5.85 -5.11 6.08
CA ASN A 105 -4.92 -5.25 4.97
C ASN A 105 -3.93 -6.43 5.17
N GLY A 106 -3.39 -6.59 6.37
CA GLY A 106 -2.50 -7.71 6.69
C GLY A 106 -3.20 -9.07 6.60
N LEU A 107 -4.48 -9.14 6.97
CA LEU A 107 -5.30 -10.35 6.82
C LEU A 107 -5.55 -10.68 5.36
N GLU A 108 -5.86 -9.68 4.55
CA GLU A 108 -6.06 -9.87 3.11
C GLU A 108 -4.78 -10.33 2.41
N ILE A 109 -3.64 -9.70 2.73
CA ILE A 109 -2.31 -10.15 2.26
C ILE A 109 -2.06 -11.61 2.63
N SER A 110 -2.43 -12.02 3.86
CA SER A 110 -2.30 -13.42 4.30
C SER A 110 -3.24 -14.36 3.55
N ARG A 111 -4.51 -13.96 3.31
CA ARG A 111 -5.49 -14.76 2.55
C ARG A 111 -5.06 -14.99 1.12
N GLN A 112 -4.47 -13.96 0.50
CA GLN A 112 -3.95 -14.03 -0.85
C GLN A 112 -2.56 -14.70 -0.93
N GLY A 113 -2.03 -15.24 0.18
CA GLY A 113 -0.73 -15.92 0.19
C GLY A 113 0.48 -15.00 -0.04
N ARG A 114 0.29 -13.68 0.02
CA ARG A 114 1.35 -12.68 -0.19
C ARG A 114 2.12 -12.33 1.08
N HIS A 115 1.71 -12.86 2.22
CA HIS A 115 2.40 -12.62 3.49
C HIS A 115 3.78 -13.32 3.49
N PRO A 116 4.87 -12.67 3.92
CA PRO A 116 6.21 -13.29 3.94
C PRO A 116 6.27 -14.62 4.70
N GLU A 117 5.54 -14.72 5.81
CA GLU A 117 5.42 -15.97 6.58
C GLU A 117 4.88 -17.14 5.73
N SER A 118 4.01 -16.85 4.75
CA SER A 118 3.48 -17.86 3.83
C SER A 118 4.55 -18.42 2.89
N LYS A 119 5.67 -17.71 2.71
CA LYS A 119 6.81 -18.13 1.86
C LYS A 119 7.94 -18.79 2.64
N ARG A 120 7.82 -18.95 3.95
CA ARG A 120 8.87 -19.59 4.75
C ARG A 120 8.96 -21.07 4.39
N THR A 121 10.17 -21.54 4.15
CA THR A 121 10.49 -22.95 3.92
C THR A 121 10.98 -23.66 5.18
N HIS A 122 11.41 -22.91 6.21
CA HIS A 122 11.97 -23.47 7.44
C HIS A 122 11.47 -22.73 8.69
N CYS A 123 11.37 -23.48 9.79
CA CYS A 123 11.09 -22.92 11.12
C CYS A 123 12.33 -22.25 11.74
N ASP A 124 12.18 -21.57 12.88
CA ASP A 124 13.28 -20.85 13.54
C ASP A 124 14.42 -21.78 14.03
N LYS A 125 14.17 -23.09 14.08
CA LYS A 125 15.17 -24.12 14.40
C LYS A 125 15.78 -24.79 13.17
N GLY A 126 15.46 -24.33 11.96
CA GLY A 126 16.00 -24.87 10.72
C GLY A 126 15.33 -26.17 10.24
N HIS A 127 14.27 -26.65 10.88
CA HIS A 127 13.49 -27.77 10.32
C HIS A 127 12.67 -27.30 9.12
N GLU A 128 12.75 -28.04 8.01
CA GLU A 128 12.00 -27.81 6.80
C GLU A 128 10.49 -27.98 7.03
N TYR A 129 9.70 -27.06 6.46
CA TYR A 129 8.26 -27.20 6.39
C TYR A 129 7.89 -28.12 5.24
N SER A 130 7.43 -29.32 5.57
CA SER A 130 6.87 -30.33 4.65
C SER A 130 5.43 -30.69 5.06
N GLU A 131 4.73 -31.50 4.26
CA GLU A 131 3.39 -32.00 4.62
C GLU A 131 3.39 -32.76 5.94
N ALA A 132 4.48 -33.51 6.22
CA ALA A 132 4.63 -34.27 7.46
C ALA A 132 4.98 -33.40 8.69
N ASN A 133 5.68 -32.28 8.49
CA ASN A 133 6.18 -31.43 9.57
C ASN A 133 5.42 -30.10 9.74
N THR A 134 4.37 -29.85 8.95
CA THR A 134 3.69 -28.55 8.93
C THR A 134 2.21 -28.67 9.22
N LYS A 135 1.74 -27.98 10.27
CA LYS A 135 0.31 -27.73 10.47
C LYS A 135 0.03 -26.23 10.36
N TRP A 136 -0.86 -25.84 9.46
CA TRP A 136 -1.33 -24.46 9.39
C TRP A 136 -2.34 -24.20 10.51
N ILE A 137 -1.97 -23.32 11.44
CA ILE A 137 -2.82 -22.95 12.58
C ILE A 137 -3.22 -21.49 12.50
N ALA A 138 -4.47 -21.19 12.83
CA ALA A 138 -4.93 -19.81 12.97
C ALA A 138 -4.40 -19.23 14.29
N THR A 139 -3.84 -18.02 14.23
CA THR A 139 -3.40 -17.31 15.43
C THR A 139 -4.61 -16.73 16.17
N ALA A 140 -4.70 -16.93 17.49
CA ALA A 140 -5.83 -16.44 18.29
C ALA A 140 -6.04 -14.91 18.21
N ARG A 141 -4.95 -14.15 18.01
CA ARG A 141 -4.99 -12.68 18.00
C ARG A 141 -5.47 -12.06 16.70
N SER A 142 -5.15 -12.66 15.55
CA SER A 142 -5.49 -12.08 14.24
C SER A 142 -6.32 -12.99 13.34
N GLY A 143 -6.43 -14.29 13.64
CA GLY A 143 -7.01 -15.28 12.72
C GLY A 143 -6.13 -15.59 11.51
N ALA A 144 -4.98 -14.93 11.36
CA ALA A 144 -4.03 -15.22 10.31
C ALA A 144 -3.47 -16.64 10.51
N ARG A 145 -3.38 -17.41 9.42
CA ARG A 145 -2.80 -18.76 9.44
C ARG A 145 -1.28 -18.67 9.39
N ARG A 146 -0.60 -19.45 10.21
CA ARG A 146 0.86 -19.58 10.23
C ARG A 146 1.26 -21.06 10.25
N PRO A 147 2.41 -21.43 9.66
CA PRO A 147 2.91 -22.79 9.74
C PRO A 147 3.40 -23.08 11.16
N ARG A 148 2.95 -24.20 11.73
CA ARG A 148 3.48 -24.78 12.98
C ARG A 148 4.39 -25.94 12.61
N CYS A 149 5.65 -25.85 13.05
CA CYS A 149 6.62 -26.94 12.96
C CYS A 149 6.26 -28.02 13.98
N LEU A 150 5.90 -29.21 13.50
CA LEU A 150 5.47 -30.34 14.32
C LEU A 150 6.64 -31.03 15.03
N ILE A 151 7.86 -30.97 14.47
CA ILE A 151 9.09 -31.41 15.15
C ILE A 151 9.35 -30.54 16.38
N CYS A 152 9.23 -29.21 16.27
CA CYS A 152 9.46 -28.32 17.41
C CYS A 152 8.31 -28.36 18.42
N LYS A 153 7.08 -28.42 17.93
CA LYS A 153 5.87 -28.33 18.73
C LYS A 153 4.85 -29.36 18.26
N PRO A 154 5.00 -30.62 18.69
CA PRO A 154 4.04 -31.68 18.38
C PRO A 154 2.62 -31.27 18.76
N LEU A 155 1.64 -31.87 18.09
CA LEU A 155 0.26 -31.79 18.55
C LEU A 155 0.09 -32.73 19.76
N PRO A 156 -0.83 -32.42 20.69
CA PRO A 156 -1.22 -33.37 21.73
C PRO A 156 -1.62 -34.71 21.08
N LYS A 157 -1.25 -35.81 21.72
CA LYS A 157 -1.87 -37.10 21.40
C LYS A 157 -3.25 -37.12 22.06
N ASP A 158 -4.25 -37.53 21.31
CA ASP A 158 -5.62 -37.75 21.82
C ASP A 158 -5.64 -38.80 22.95
#